data_AF-A0AAN6K308-F1
#
_entry.id   AF-A0AAN6K308-F1
#
_cell.length_a   1.000
_cell.length_b   1.000
_cell.length_c   1.000
_cell.angle_alpha   90.00
_cell.angle_beta   90.00
_cell.angle_gamma   90.00
#
_symmetry.space_group_name_H-M   'P 1'
#
loop_
_entity.id
_entity.type
_entity.pdbx_description
1 polymer ?
#
loop_
_entity_poly.entity_id
_entity_poly.type
_entity_poly.pdbx_seq_one_letter_code
_entity_poly.pdbx_strand_id
1 'polypeptide(L)' 'MVNPQITNLVIILGMMQVSKKIPFDDPNVLNGVRALYVVSNLVIVAIYLYTKMQIDKKRDMTVLKYVEPAAMGSTEEPKA' A
#
# COMPACT_ATOMS: atom_id res chain seq x y z
N MET A 1 3.90 -9.64 21.21
CA MET A 1 4.42 -8.89 20.04
C MET A 1 5.93 -9.06 20.03
N VAL A 2 6.49 -9.59 18.94
CA VAL A 2 7.95 -9.68 18.80
C VAL A 2 8.52 -8.25 18.79
N ASN A 3 9.62 -8.00 19.49
CA ASN A 3 10.22 -6.67 19.57
C ASN A 3 10.54 -6.17 18.14
N PRO A 4 10.05 -4.99 17.71
CA PRO A 4 10.33 -4.41 16.39
C PRO A 4 11.81 -4.38 16.02
N GLN A 5 12.69 -4.16 17.00
CA GLN A 5 14.14 -4.17 16.80
C GLN A 5 14.65 -5.57 16.42
N ILE A 6 14.13 -6.61 17.07
CA ILE A 6 14.47 -8.01 16.78
C ILE A 6 13.91 -8.41 15.41
N THR A 7 12.66 -8.04 15.10
CA THR A 7 12.05 -8.30 13.80
C THR A 7 12.85 -7.66 12.66
N ASN A 8 13.25 -6.40 12.79
CA ASN A 8 14.07 -5.71 11.79
C ASN A 8 15.43 -6.42 11.58
N LEU A 9 16.11 -6.80 12.66
CA LEU A 9 17.38 -7.53 12.58
C LEU A 9 17.22 -8.90 11.89
N VAL A 10 16.17 -9.65 12.23
CA VAL A 10 15.90 -10.95 11.62
C VAL A 10 15.63 -10.81 10.12
N ILE A 11 14.88 -9.78 9.70
CA ILE A 11 14.61 -9.51 8.28
C ILE A 11 15.91 -9.16 7.55
N ILE A 12 16.73 -8.26 8.08
CA ILE A 12 17.99 -7.84 7.45
C ILE A 12 18.94 -9.03 7.33
N LEU A 13 19.18 -9.76 8.43
CA LEU A 13 20.07 -10.92 8.44
C LEU A 13 19.54 -12.02 7.52
N GLY A 14 18.23 -12.27 7.51
CA GLY A 14 17.58 -13.19 6.58
C GLY A 14 17.82 -12.80 5.12
N MET A 15 17.60 -11.52 4.79
CA MET A 15 17.80 -11.06 3.41
C MET A 15 19.26 -11.07 2.98
N MET A 16 20.21 -10.80 3.88
CA MET A 16 21.63 -10.95 3.56
C MET A 16 21.97 -12.38 3.12
N GLN A 17 21.39 -13.39 3.79
CA GLN A 17 21.65 -14.79 3.45
C GLN A 17 21.06 -15.16 2.08
N VAL A 18 19.89 -14.62 1.75
CA VAL A 18 19.28 -14.81 0.43
C VAL A 18 20.09 -14.09 -0.66
N SER A 19 20.49 -12.83 -0.42
CA SER A 19 21.27 -12.05 -1.38
C SER A 19 22.61 -12.69 -1.73
N LYS A 20 23.29 -13.32 -0.76
CA LYS A 20 24.55 -14.04 -1.02
C LYS A 20 24.39 -15.26 -1.93
N LYS A 21 23.19 -15.84 -2.02
CA LYS A 21 22.92 -17.03 -2.86
C LYS A 21 22.55 -16.69 -4.30
N ILE A 22 22.17 -15.45 -4.58
CA ILE A 22 21.76 -15.04 -5.92
C ILE A 22 23.01 -14.64 -6.70
N PRO A 23 23.29 -15.25 -7.87
CA PRO A 23 24.46 -14.92 -8.68
C PRO A 23 24.20 -13.65 -9.48
N PHE A 24 24.33 -12.49 -8.85
CA PHE A 24 24.10 -11.18 -9.49
C PHE A 24 25.16 -10.80 -10.54
N ASP A 25 26.27 -11.53 -10.62
CA ASP A 25 27.29 -11.36 -11.65
C ASP A 25 26.88 -11.97 -13.00
N ASP A 26 25.91 -12.89 -13.01
CA ASP A 26 25.35 -13.42 -14.26
C ASP A 26 24.47 -12.33 -14.92
N PRO A 27 24.82 -11.89 -16.16
CA PRO A 27 24.04 -10.87 -16.87
C PRO A 27 22.57 -11.22 -17.03
N ASN A 28 22.22 -12.50 -17.15
CA ASN A 28 20.83 -12.94 -17.29
C ASN A 28 20.05 -12.73 -15.99
N VAL A 29 20.66 -13.08 -14.85
CA VAL A 29 20.06 -12.90 -13.52
C VAL A 29 19.91 -11.41 -13.22
N LEU A 30 20.95 -10.63 -13.49
CA LEU A 30 20.94 -9.18 -13.28
C LEU A 30 19.84 -8.50 -14.12
N ASN A 31 19.73 -8.85 -15.40
CA ASN A 31 18.68 -8.32 -16.27
C ASN A 31 17.29 -8.83 -15.88
N GLY A 32 17.16 -10.07 -15.41
CA GLY A 32 15.91 -10.62 -14.88
C GLY A 32 15.40 -9.83 -13.66
N VAL A 33 16.28 -9.50 -12.72
CA VAL A 33 15.94 -8.69 -11.54
C VAL A 33 15.54 -7.26 -11.95
N ARG A 34 16.24 -6.67 -12.92
CA ARG A 34 15.89 -5.36 -13.48
C ARG A 34 14.52 -5.38 -14.16
N ALA A 35 14.24 -6.42 -14.96
CA ALA A 35 12.95 -6.59 -15.60
C ALA A 35 11.84 -6.75 -14.55
N LEU A 36 12.07 -7.54 -13.50
CA LEU A 36 11.13 -7.69 -12.39
C LEU A 36 10.83 -6.34 -11.72
N TYR A 37 11.83 -5.51 -11.50
CA TYR A 37 11.66 -4.18 -10.93
C TYR A 37 10.78 -3.29 -11.82
N VAL A 38 11.03 -3.27 -13.13
CA VAL A 38 10.21 -2.51 -14.08
C VAL A 38 8.77 -3.03 -14.10
N VAL A 39 8.59 -4.36 -14.17
CA VAL A 39 7.26 -4.99 -14.12
C VAL A 39 6.52 -4.64 -12.83
N SER A 40 7.20 -4.64 -11.68
CA SER A 40 6.60 -4.25 -10.40
C SER A 40 6.09 -2.80 -10.43
N ASN A 41 6.85 -1.87 -11.00
CA ASN A 41 6.41 -0.48 -11.16
C ASN A 41 5.21 -0.36 -12.10
N LEU A 42 5.21 -1.11 -13.22
CA LEU A 42 4.06 -1.15 -14.12
C LEU A 42 2.80 -1.70 -13.44
N VAL A 43 2.94 -2.74 -12.62
CA VAL A 43 1.83 -3.29 -11.82
C VAL A 43 1.30 -2.26 -10.84
N ILE A 44 2.18 -1.53 -10.15
CA ILE A 44 1.78 -0.44 -9.24
C ILE A 44 0.96 0.61 -10.01
N VAL A 45 1.48 1.10 -11.13
CA VAL A 45 0.78 2.09 -11.98
C VAL A 45 -0.57 1.54 -12.44
N ALA A 46 -0.63 0.28 -12.87
CA ALA A 46 -1.87 -0.36 -13.30
C ALA A 46 -2.92 -0.40 -12.18
N ILE A 47 -2.52 -0.72 -10.94
CA ILE A 47 -3.42 -0.72 -9.78
C ILE A 47 -3.93 0.70 -9.48
N TYR A 48 -3.04 1.70 -9.52
CA TYR A 48 -3.43 3.10 -9.31
C TYR A 48 -4.45 3.56 -10.35
N LEU A 49 -4.16 3.31 -11.63
CA LEU A 49 -5.05 3.69 -12.72
C LEU A 49 -6.38 2.93 -12.65
N TYR A 50 -6.36 1.63 -12.35
CA TYR A 50 -7.57 0.85 -12.19
C TYR A 50 -8.44 1.36 -11.03
N THR A 51 -7.83 1.63 -9.88
CA THR A 51 -8.54 2.18 -8.72
C THR A 51 -9.15 3.53 -9.05
N LYS A 52 -8.39 4.41 -9.72
CA LYS A 52 -8.88 5.70 -10.20
C LYS A 52 -10.06 5.54 -11.13
N MET A 53 -9.97 4.65 -12.12
CA MET A 53 -11.09 4.36 -13.04
C MET A 53 -12.34 3.91 -12.31
N GLN A 54 -12.21 3.07 -11.28
CA GLN A 54 -13.36 2.62 -10.49
C GLN A 54 -13.99 3.75 -9.66
N ILE A 55 -13.17 4.63 -9.09
CA ILE A 55 -13.63 5.84 -8.40
C ILE A 55 -14.37 6.76 -9.38
N ASP A 56 -13.74 7.07 -10.51
CA ASP A 56 -14.28 7.94 -11.55
C ASP A 56 -15.58 7.36 -12.13
N LYS A 57 -15.69 6.04 -12.25
CA LYS A 57 -16.92 5.34 -12.67
C LYS A 57 -18.03 5.44 -11.64
N LYS A 58 -17.70 5.40 -10.35
CA LYS A 58 -18.68 5.50 -9.27
C LYS A 58 -19.31 6.89 -9.18
N ARG A 59 -18.58 7.94 -9.62
CA ARG A 59 -19.05 9.35 -9.66
C ARG A 59 -19.77 9.74 -8.37
N ASP A 60 -19.19 9.41 -7.23
CA ASP A 60 -19.81 9.66 -5.94
C ASP A 60 -19.80 11.17 -5.63
N MET A 61 -20.97 11.79 -5.75
CA MET A 61 -21.20 13.22 -5.47
C MET A 61 -21.94 13.40 -4.14
N THR A 62 -21.92 12.39 -3.25
CA THR A 62 -22.56 12.52 -1.94
C THR A 62 -21.97 13.70 -1.18
N VAL A 63 -22.84 14.64 -0.81
CA VAL A 63 -22.45 15.79 0.01
C VAL A 63 -22.22 15.26 1.42
N LEU A 64 -20.99 15.36 1.92
CA LEU A 64 -20.69 15.13 3.33
C LEU A 64 -21.43 16.18 4.16
N LYS A 65 -22.63 15.82 4.63
CA LYS A 65 -23.37 16.65 5.58
C LYS A 65 -22.62 16.63 6.91
N TYR A 66 -22.03 17.77 7.27
CA TYR A 66 -21.59 17.99 8.63
C TYR A 66 -22.83 18.10 9.51
N VAL A 67 -23.13 17.04 10.26
CA VAL A 67 -24.09 17.11 11.37
C VAL A 67 -23.30 17.55 12.60
N GLU A 68 -23.68 18.67 13.20
CA GLU A 68 -23.20 19.02 14.53
C GLU A 68 -23.53 17.86 15.47
N PRO A 69 -22.55 17.28 16.17
CA PRO A 69 -22.82 16.23 17.15
C PRO A 69 -23.85 16.77 18.14
N ALA A 70 -24.99 16.09 18.29
CA ALA A 70 -26.03 16.50 19.22
C ALA A 70 -25.38 16.79 20.58
N ALA A 71 -25.69 17.96 21.17
CA ALA A 71 -25.15 18.37 22.46
C ALA A 71 -25.34 17.21 23.44
N MET A 72 -24.24 16.73 24.03
CA MET A 72 -24.22 15.52 24.83
C MET A 72 -25.26 15.64 25.96
N GLY A 73 -26.39 14.93 25.82
CA GLY A 73 -27.54 15.01 26.73
C GLY A 73 -28.85 15.60 26.17
N SER A 74 -28.93 16.01 24.90
CA SER A 74 -30.21 16.39 24.27
C SER A 74 -30.84 15.25 23.47
N THR A 75 -32.14 15.02 23.67
CA THR A 75 -33.01 14.08 22.92
C THR A 75 -33.50 14.64 21.59
N GLU A 76 -33.01 15.79 21.14
CA GLU A 76 -33.38 16.36 19.84
C GLU A 76 -32.60 15.68 18.71
N GLU A 77 -33.32 15.20 17.70
CA GLU A 77 -32.74 14.59 16.51
C GLU A 77 -31.83 15.60 15.78
N PRO A 78 -30.69 15.14 15.24
CA PRO A 78 -29.72 16.02 14.59
C PRO A 78 -30.36 16.75 13.41
N LYS A 79 -30.40 18.09 13.48
CA LYS A 79 -30.88 18.93 12.38
C LYS A 79 -29.90 18.90 11.21
N ALA A 80 -30.46 18.72 10.02
CA ALA A 80 -29.77 18.35 8.78
C ALA A 80 -29.39 19.52 7.87
#